data_AF-A0A1G2RLN8-F1
#
_entry.id   AF-A0A1G2RLN8-F1
#
_cell.length_a   1.000
_cell.length_b   1.000
_cell.length_c   1.000
_cell.angle_alpha   90.00
_cell.angle_beta   90.00
_cell.angle_gamma   90.00
#
_symmetry.space_group_name_H-M   'P 1'
#
loop_
_entity.id
_entity.type
_entity.pdbx_description
1 polymer ?
#
loop_
_entity_poly.entity_id
_entity_poly.type
_entity_poly.pdbx_seq_one_letter_code
_entity_poly.pdbx_strand_id
1 'polypeptide(L)' 'MRRKKPPKSIRKYIRREKARIRRASLAVEEQKRLINELYSRMDITNLARHKKFLPPKITEKQP' A
#
# COMPACT_ATOMS: atom_id res chain seq x y z
N MET A 1 -6.81 -19.83 -11.83
CA MET A 1 -5.84 -19.97 -10.72
C MET A 1 -6.30 -19.21 -9.47
N ARG A 2 -6.52 -19.91 -8.33
CA ARG A 2 -6.76 -19.25 -7.03
C ARG A 2 -5.49 -18.49 -6.62
N ARG A 3 -5.57 -17.17 -6.50
CA ARG A 3 -4.43 -16.34 -6.07
C ARG A 3 -3.99 -16.77 -4.67
N LYS A 4 -2.75 -17.25 -4.53
CA LYS A 4 -2.17 -17.60 -3.22
C LYS A 4 -2.17 -16.34 -2.36
N LYS A 5 -2.83 -16.40 -1.21
CA LYS A 5 -2.82 -15.30 -0.22
C LYS A 5 -1.37 -15.11 0.28
N PRO A 6 -0.91 -13.88 0.53
CA PRO A 6 0.43 -13.65 1.09
C PRO A 6 0.58 -14.35 2.45
N PRO A 7 1.79 -14.71 2.90
CA PRO A 7 2.02 -15.41 4.17
C PRO A 7 1.38 -14.72 5.39
N LYS A 8 1.13 -15.49 6.47
CA LYS A 8 0.46 -14.98 7.70
C LYS A 8 1.22 -13.80 8.33
N SER A 9 2.55 -13.85 8.35
CA SER A 9 3.43 -12.80 8.86
C SER A 9 3.23 -11.48 8.11
N ILE A 10 3.23 -11.55 6.78
CA ILE A 10 3.02 -10.40 5.89
C ILE A 10 1.62 -9.79 6.07
N ARG A 11 0.57 -10.62 6.17
CA ARG A 11 -0.79 -10.13 6.45
C ARG A 11 -0.88 -9.44 7.82
N LYS A 12 -0.21 -9.98 8.85
CA LYS A 12 -0.16 -9.39 10.19
C LYS A 12 0.55 -8.04 10.17
N TYR A 13 1.66 -7.93 9.42
CA TYR A 13 2.37 -6.68 9.21
C TYR A 13 1.47 -5.60 8.57
N ILE A 14 0.87 -5.90 7.41
CA ILE A 14 -0.01 -4.95 6.70
C ILE A 14 -1.17 -4.48 7.57
N ARG A 15 -1.76 -5.39 8.36
CA ARG A 15 -2.86 -5.04 9.26
C ARG A 15 -2.43 -4.04 10.35
N ARG A 16 -1.23 -4.23 10.92
CA ARG A 16 -0.68 -3.31 11.93
C ARG A 16 -0.41 -1.94 11.32
N GLU A 17 0.21 -1.88 10.15
CA GLU A 17 0.50 -0.59 9.52
C GLU A 17 -0.75 0.15 9.05
N LYS A 18 -1.76 -0.56 8.53
CA LYS A 18 -3.06 0.06 8.24
C LYS A 18 -3.69 0.70 9.49
N ALA A 19 -3.62 0.02 10.63
CA ALA A 19 -4.13 0.57 11.89
C ALA A 19 -3.31 1.79 12.35
N ARG A 20 -1.97 1.76 12.18
CA ARG A 20 -1.10 2.90 12.47
C ARG A 20 -1.45 4.11 11.61
N ILE A 21 -1.59 3.92 10.30
CA ILE A 21 -1.97 4.97 9.33
C ILE A 21 -3.32 5.59 9.70
N ARG A 22 -4.32 4.78 10.04
CA ARG A 22 -5.66 5.27 10.44
C ARG A 22 -5.65 6.07 11.74
N ARG A 23 -4.68 5.81 12.63
CA ARG A 23 -4.51 6.60 13.88
C ARG A 23 -3.68 7.86 13.65
N ALA A 24 -2.74 7.82 12.71
CA ALA A 24 -1.81 8.91 12.45
C ALA A 24 -2.43 10.06 11.65
N SER A 25 -3.38 9.77 10.76
CA SER A 25 -4.08 10.79 9.97
C SER A 25 -5.59 10.57 10.01
N LEU A 26 -6.35 11.66 10.21
CA LEU A 26 -7.80 11.67 10.10
C LEU A 26 -8.28 11.90 8.65
N ALA A 27 -7.39 12.35 7.76
CA ALA A 27 -7.71 12.65 6.39
C ALA A 27 -7.78 11.35 5.56
N VAL A 28 -8.95 11.07 5.00
CA VAL A 28 -9.23 9.84 4.24
C VAL A 28 -8.31 9.68 3.02
N GLU A 29 -8.00 10.78 2.32
CA GLU A 29 -7.14 10.75 1.13
C GLU A 29 -5.68 10.45 1.48
N GLU A 30 -5.18 10.97 2.59
CA GLU A 30 -3.84 10.69 3.08
C GLU A 30 -3.71 9.22 3.53
N GLN A 31 -4.73 8.71 4.24
CA GLN A 31 -4.79 7.29 4.59
C GLN A 31 -4.73 6.40 3.34
N LYS A 32 -5.48 6.72 2.29
CA LYS A 32 -5.45 5.97 1.01
C LYS A 32 -4.06 5.99 0.38
N ARG A 33 -3.41 7.16 0.32
CA ARG A 33 -2.06 7.31 -0.23
C ARG A 33 -1.04 6.45 0.50
N LEU A 34 -0.99 6.54 1.82
CA LEU A 34 -0.05 5.79 2.67
C LEU A 34 -0.30 4.27 2.61
N ILE A 35 -1.57 3.86 2.56
CA ILE A 35 -1.93 2.44 2.40
C ILE A 35 -1.47 1.91 1.04
N ASN A 36 -1.63 2.68 -0.02
CA ASN A 36 -1.17 2.28 -1.35
C ASN A 36 0.35 2.14 -1.38
N GLU A 37 1.08 3.10 -0.81
CA GLU A 37 2.53 3.04 -0.68
C GLU A 37 2.99 1.80 0.10
N LEU A 38 2.31 1.46 1.20
CA LEU A 38 2.58 0.25 1.98
C LEU A 38 2.45 -1.02 1.13
N TYR A 39 1.44 -1.10 0.26
CA TYR A 39 1.29 -2.24 -0.65
C TYR A 39 2.37 -2.28 -1.74
N SER A 40 2.72 -1.12 -2.31
CA SER A 40 3.77 -0.99 -3.33
C SER A 40 5.15 -1.40 -2.80
N ARG A 41 5.54 -0.93 -1.61
CA ARG A 41 6.84 -1.25 -1.00
C ARG A 41 7.01 -2.74 -0.69
N MET A 42 5.92 -3.45 -0.44
CA MET A 42 5.97 -4.86 -0.09
C MET A 42 6.02 -5.78 -1.33
N ASP A 43 6.03 -5.21 -2.54
CA ASP A 43 5.96 -5.94 -3.83
C ASP A 43 4.85 -7.01 -3.86
N ILE A 44 3.80 -6.82 -3.05
CA ILE A 44 2.65 -7.74 -2.97
C ILE A 44 1.72 -7.42 -4.13
N THR A 45 2.25 -7.43 -5.34
CA THR A 45 1.48 -7.03 -6.49
C THR A 45 1.70 -7.97 -7.66
N ASN A 46 0.73 -8.89 -7.79
CA ASN A 46 0.04 -9.02 -9.07
C ASN A 46 -0.65 -7.67 -9.40
N LEU A 47 0.13 -6.65 -9.78
CA LEU A 47 -0.29 -5.26 -10.03
C LEU A 47 -1.09 -5.09 -11.34
N ALA A 48 -1.68 -6.15 -11.88
CA ALA A 48 -2.37 -6.10 -13.17
C ALA A 48 -3.79 -5.47 -13.11
N ARG A 49 -4.31 -5.05 -11.94
CA ARG A 49 -5.71 -4.56 -11.80
C ARG A 49 -5.90 -3.10 -11.42
N HIS A 50 -4.87 -2.41 -10.92
CA HIS A 50 -5.03 -1.04 -10.39
C HIS A 50 -4.20 0.00 -11.17
N LYS A 51 -4.19 -0.09 -12.50
CA LYS A 51 -3.71 1.00 -13.37
C LYS A 51 -4.50 2.32 -13.19
N LYS A 52 -5.61 2.33 -12.45
CA LYS A 52 -6.45 3.53 -12.24
C LYS A 52 -6.08 4.38 -11.00
N PHE A 53 -5.22 3.90 -10.10
CA PHE A 53 -5.00 4.55 -8.79
C PHE A 53 -3.55 4.46 -8.27
N LEU A 54 -2.57 4.40 -9.18
CA LEU A 54 -1.19 4.66 -8.78
C LEU A 54 -1.06 6.18 -8.58
N PRO A 55 -0.70 6.67 -7.38
CA PRO A 55 -0.18 8.03 -7.29
C PRO A 55 1.03 8.13 -8.23
N PRO A 56 1.24 9.29 -8.87
CA PRO A 56 2.38 9.48 -9.76
C PRO A 56 3.63 9.01 -9.02
N LYS A 57 4.50 8.26 -9.74
CA LYS A 57 5.82 7.90 -9.22
C LYS A 57 6.39 9.17 -8.61
N ILE A 58 6.69 9.15 -7.30
CA ILE A 58 7.44 10.24 -6.68
C ILE A 58 8.83 10.11 -7.32
N THR A 59 8.99 10.70 -8.50
CA THR A 59 10.29 11.02 -9.03
C THR A 59 10.80 12.09 -8.10
N GLU A 60 11.56 11.68 -7.08
CA GLU A 60 12.51 12.57 -6.44
C GLU A 60 13.41 13.04 -7.58
N LYS A 61 13.09 14.20 -8.15
CA LYS A 61 14.10 15.01 -8.84
C LYS A 61 15.07 15.40 -7.73
N GLN A 62 16.14 14.64 -7.60
CA GLN A 62 17.33 15.13 -6.91
C GLN A 62 17.85 16.35 -7.69
N PRO A 63 18.39 17.35 -6.98
CA PRO A 63 18.71 18.67 -7.54
C PRO A 63 19.69 18.62 -8.72
#